data_AF-A0A9D6ZYW3-F1
#
_entry.id   AF-A0A9D6ZYW3-F1
#
_cell.length_a   1.000
_cell.length_b   1.000
_cell.length_c   1.000
_cell.angle_alpha   90.00
_cell.angle_beta   90.00
_cell.angle_gamma   90.00
#
_symmetry.space_group_name_H-M   'P 1'
#
loop_
_entity.id
_entity.type
_entity.pdbx_description
1 polymer ?
#
loop_
_entity_poly.entity_id
_entity_poly.type
_entity_poly.pdbx_seq_one_letter_code
_entity_poly.pdbx_strand_id
1 'polypeptide(L)'
;MSSPIPIFWTAYGNVGIKRFLFLIGIEIGLVLIGWSHVYSRPFGDIIAGSLLTFIILYCIAVLKYGLFVRRYSFREHGETYEIKDYYKPFEPSKNYRVLSRINSNQRDSKIFFTKQPRWAYLDAVRVLLNTIKPHKRASVLLLGGGGASLAKTMAESYPSCHVDVVEVSKIMISVAKRFFLSSREAKQISLLHQDAQLYIAQTKRRYDVIIVDLFVNSEVSNDSTNTQFVHNLSRVCSPRTVIIINLSGIQELTLQRIINLYEYAFPRFQLYLHWKTALLLITGNQVKNIPLHFTRISVLKKARHTRVLSQLYAS
;
A
#
# COMPACT_ATOMS: atom_id res chain seq x y z
N MET A 1 23.01 -11.13 -11.65
CA MET A 1 22.27 -11.41 -10.39
C MET A 1 23.28 -11.96 -9.40
N SER A 2 23.58 -11.20 -8.34
CA SER A 2 24.43 -11.67 -7.24
C SER A 2 23.75 -12.82 -6.48
N SER A 3 24.58 -13.69 -5.93
CA SER A 3 24.35 -14.98 -5.25
C SER A 3 23.14 -15.06 -4.31
N PRO A 4 22.62 -16.27 -3.99
CA PRO A 4 21.53 -16.42 -3.03
C PRO A 4 22.02 -16.05 -1.62
N ILE A 5 21.66 -14.84 -1.18
CA ILE A 5 21.99 -14.27 0.14
C ILE A 5 21.05 -14.89 1.21
N PRO A 6 21.52 -15.12 2.46
CA PRO A 6 20.90 -16.06 3.38
C PRO A 6 19.47 -15.66 3.80
N ILE A 7 18.60 -16.65 3.89
CA ILE A 7 17.25 -16.49 4.43
C ILE A 7 17.35 -16.51 5.95
N PHE A 8 17.13 -15.36 6.59
CA PHE A 8 16.99 -15.29 8.04
C PHE A 8 15.51 -15.23 8.42
N TRP A 9 15.05 -16.25 9.15
CA TRP A 9 13.79 -16.18 9.87
C TRP A 9 14.04 -15.52 11.21
N THR A 10 13.42 -14.37 11.43
CA THR A 10 13.37 -13.72 12.73
C THR A 10 11.97 -13.90 13.28
N ALA A 11 11.81 -14.78 14.28
CA ALA A 11 10.58 -14.84 15.04
C ALA A 11 10.59 -13.67 16.03
N TYR A 12 9.81 -12.63 15.76
CA TYR A 12 9.45 -11.68 16.80
C TYR A 12 8.36 -12.35 17.63
N GLY A 13 8.79 -13.20 18.56
CA GLY A 13 7.96 -13.88 19.54
C GLY A 13 7.38 -12.92 20.58
N ASN A 14 6.85 -11.78 20.16
CA ASN A 14 6.21 -10.86 21.08
C ASN A 14 4.78 -11.36 21.34
N VAL A 15 4.68 -12.33 22.25
CA VAL A 15 3.41 -12.86 22.78
C VAL A 15 2.60 -11.75 23.48
N GLY A 16 3.28 -10.66 23.85
CA GLY A 16 2.74 -9.48 24.53
C GLY A 16 2.74 -9.66 26.05
N ILE A 17 3.07 -8.58 26.78
CA ILE A 17 3.32 -8.65 28.22
C ILE A 17 2.15 -9.24 29.03
N LYS A 18 0.90 -8.89 28.67
CA LYS A 18 -0.29 -9.44 29.34
C LYS A 18 -0.40 -10.96 29.24
N ARG A 19 -0.09 -11.51 28.07
CA ARG A 19 -0.16 -12.96 27.82
C ARG A 19 1.02 -13.70 28.43
N PHE A 20 2.20 -13.07 28.42
CA PHE A 20 3.37 -13.58 29.13
C PHE A 20 3.11 -13.70 30.64
N LEU A 21 2.56 -12.65 31.26
CA LEU A 21 2.18 -12.68 32.68
C LEU A 21 1.09 -13.72 32.97
N PHE A 22 0.14 -13.91 32.06
CA PHE A 22 -0.87 -14.97 32.19
C PHE A 22 -0.24 -16.38 32.19
N LEU A 23 0.73 -16.64 31.30
CA LEU A 23 1.47 -17.91 31.28
C LEU A 23 2.24 -18.13 32.59
N ILE A 24 2.88 -17.08 33.14
CA ILE A 24 3.54 -17.16 34.45
C ILE A 24 2.53 -17.51 35.56
N GLY A 25 1.34 -16.92 35.53
CA GLY A 25 0.28 -17.25 36.49
C GLY A 25 -0.15 -18.71 36.44
N ILE A 26 -0.26 -19.29 35.23
CA ILE A 26 -0.53 -20.73 35.06
C ILE A 26 0.58 -21.56 35.68
N GLU A 27 1.86 -21.22 35.44
CA GLU A 27 2.99 -21.96 36.00
C GLU A 27 3.05 -21.95 37.52
N ILE A 28 2.84 -20.79 38.13
CA ILE A 28 2.79 -20.69 39.60
C ILE A 28 1.68 -21.59 40.14
N GLY A 29 0.51 -21.60 39.49
CA GLY A 29 -0.59 -22.49 39.86
C GLY A 29 -0.24 -23.98 39.73
N LEU A 30 0.41 -24.39 38.63
CA LEU A 30 0.81 -25.78 38.41
C LEU A 30 1.83 -26.26 39.43
N VAL A 31 2.82 -25.43 39.78
CA VAL A 31 3.81 -25.74 40.83
C VAL A 31 3.12 -25.91 42.19
N LEU A 32 2.20 -25.02 42.56
CA LEU A 32 1.47 -25.09 43.82
C LEU A 32 0.56 -26.33 43.91
N ILE A 33 -0.15 -26.67 42.83
CA ILE A 33 -0.98 -27.88 42.77
C ILE A 33 -0.11 -29.13 42.88
N GLY A 34 0.96 -29.21 42.09
CA GLY A 34 1.90 -30.33 42.11
C GLY A 34 2.52 -30.55 43.49
N TRP A 35 2.91 -29.46 44.17
CA TRP A 35 3.41 -29.50 45.55
C TRP A 35 2.35 -30.00 46.53
N SER A 36 1.09 -29.57 46.40
CA SER A 36 0.02 -29.91 47.33
C SER A 36 -0.49 -31.35 47.22
N HIS A 37 -0.32 -32.02 46.08
CA HIS A 37 -0.92 -33.34 45.81
C HIS A 37 0.10 -34.44 45.56
N VAL A 38 1.39 -34.10 45.40
CA VAL A 38 2.46 -35.05 45.06
C VAL A 38 3.59 -34.98 46.08
N TYR A 39 3.25 -35.13 47.36
CA TYR A 39 4.19 -35.09 48.50
C TYR A 39 5.31 -36.14 48.44
N SER A 40 5.14 -37.18 47.63
CA SER A 40 6.08 -38.30 47.52
C SER A 40 7.14 -38.14 46.41
N ARG A 41 7.07 -37.09 45.59
CA ARG A 41 8.05 -36.84 44.52
C ARG A 41 9.12 -35.84 44.96
N PRO A 42 10.38 -36.00 44.53
CA PRO A 42 11.40 -34.98 44.73
C PRO A 42 10.95 -33.64 44.13
N PHE A 43 11.19 -32.55 44.84
CA PHE A 43 10.80 -31.20 44.38
C PHE A 43 11.35 -30.86 42.98
N GLY A 44 12.54 -31.36 42.65
CA GLY A 44 13.17 -31.17 41.35
C GLY A 44 12.34 -31.72 40.19
N ASP A 45 11.62 -32.83 40.37
CA ASP A 45 10.77 -33.42 39.33
C ASP A 45 9.53 -32.56 39.04
N ILE A 46 8.97 -31.94 40.08
CA ILE A 46 7.82 -31.04 39.97
C ILE A 46 8.23 -29.78 39.19
N ILE A 47 9.39 -29.20 39.51
CA ILE A 47 9.94 -28.05 38.78
C ILE A 47 10.26 -28.40 37.33
N ALA A 48 10.88 -29.56 37.08
CA ALA A 48 11.19 -29.99 35.72
C ALA A 48 9.93 -30.17 34.86
N GLY A 49 8.88 -30.78 35.43
CA GLY A 49 7.59 -30.94 34.77
C GLY A 49 6.86 -29.61 34.50
N SER A 50 6.89 -28.67 35.45
CA SER A 50 6.30 -27.34 35.24
C SER A 50 7.07 -26.56 34.18
N LEU A 51 8.41 -26.53 34.24
CA LEU A 51 9.24 -25.88 33.22
C LEU A 51 9.00 -26.46 31.82
N LEU A 52 8.85 -27.77 31.69
CA LEU A 52 8.51 -28.40 30.41
C LEU A 52 7.13 -27.94 29.91
N THR A 53 6.15 -27.88 30.81
CA THR A 53 4.80 -27.37 30.50
C THR A 53 4.84 -25.91 30.06
N PHE A 54 5.61 -25.07 30.75
CA PHE A 54 5.83 -23.68 30.39
C PHE A 54 6.41 -23.55 28.99
N ILE A 55 7.46 -24.32 28.69
CA ILE A 55 8.11 -24.30 27.38
C ILE A 55 7.10 -24.67 26.30
N ILE A 56 6.29 -25.73 26.51
CA ILE A 56 5.26 -26.16 25.56
C ILE A 56 4.21 -25.07 25.36
N LEU A 57 3.64 -24.52 26.44
CA LEU A 57 2.62 -23.47 26.38
C LEU A 57 3.16 -22.18 25.74
N TYR A 58 4.40 -21.82 26.05
CA TYR A 58 5.07 -20.69 25.46
C TYR A 58 5.34 -20.90 23.96
N CYS A 59 5.81 -22.09 23.56
CA CYS A 59 5.96 -22.46 22.15
C CYS A 59 4.63 -22.36 21.39
N ILE A 60 3.54 -22.91 21.95
CA ILE A 60 2.20 -22.77 21.37
C ILE A 60 1.79 -21.30 21.25
N ALA A 61 2.06 -20.49 22.28
CA ALA A 61 1.74 -19.06 22.28
C ALA A 61 2.55 -18.29 21.23
N VAL A 62 3.85 -18.60 21.07
CA VAL A 62 4.71 -18.03 20.02
C VAL A 62 4.21 -18.43 18.63
N LEU A 63 3.83 -19.69 18.42
CA LEU A 63 3.28 -20.12 17.13
C LEU A 63 1.95 -19.44 16.82
N LYS A 64 1.07 -19.32 17.83
CA LYS A 64 -0.28 -18.74 17.69
C LYS A 64 -0.28 -17.24 17.51
N TYR A 65 0.57 -16.52 18.25
CA TYR A 65 0.52 -15.06 18.34
C TYR A 65 1.77 -14.35 17.83
N GLY A 66 2.86 -15.09 17.61
CA GLY A 66 4.12 -14.54 17.13
C GLY A 66 4.02 -13.96 15.72
N LEU A 67 4.88 -12.98 15.46
CA LEU A 67 5.06 -12.39 14.15
C LEU A 67 6.38 -12.90 13.57
N PHE A 68 6.29 -13.78 12.58
CA PHE A 68 7.45 -14.37 11.93
C PHE A 68 7.84 -13.49 10.75
N VAL A 69 9.08 -13.01 10.74
CA VAL A 69 9.56 -12.09 9.71
C VAL A 69 10.68 -12.76 8.95
N ARG A 70 10.46 -12.96 7.65
CA ARG A 70 11.47 -13.43 6.70
C ARG A 70 12.04 -12.22 5.97
N ARG A 71 13.36 -12.07 5.97
CA ARG A 71 14.04 -10.90 5.38
C ARG A 71 14.87 -11.28 4.16
N TYR A 72 14.89 -10.37 3.20
CA TYR A 72 15.72 -10.42 2.01
C TYR A 72 16.31 -9.05 1.77
N SER A 73 17.64 -8.95 1.66
CA SER A 73 18.29 -7.69 1.32
C SER A 73 19.14 -7.87 0.07
N PHE A 74 19.15 -6.87 -0.78
CA PHE A 74 19.96 -6.85 -1.99
C PHE A 74 20.40 -5.42 -2.29
N ARG A 75 21.57 -5.27 -2.91
CA ARG A 75 22.13 -3.98 -3.29
C ARG A 75 22.09 -3.83 -4.80
N GLU A 76 21.68 -2.67 -5.29
CA GLU A 76 21.63 -2.38 -6.72
C GLU A 76 21.73 -0.87 -6.94
N HIS A 77 22.66 -0.44 -7.83
CA HIS A 77 22.99 0.97 -8.09
C HIS A 77 23.35 1.80 -6.84
N GLY A 78 24.13 1.23 -5.92
CA GLY A 78 24.57 1.92 -4.69
C GLY A 78 23.54 1.90 -3.55
N GLU A 79 22.27 1.68 -3.85
CA GLU A 79 21.19 1.59 -2.88
C GLU A 79 20.99 0.15 -2.38
N THR A 80 20.60 0.01 -1.11
CA THR A 80 20.27 -1.30 -0.54
C THR A 80 18.77 -1.39 -0.29
N TYR A 81 18.13 -2.41 -0.84
CA TYR A 81 16.70 -2.68 -0.67
C TYR A 81 16.50 -3.85 0.28
N GLU A 82 15.39 -3.81 1.02
CA GLU A 82 14.95 -4.85 1.94
C GLU A 82 13.51 -5.24 1.67
N ILE A 83 13.27 -6.54 1.55
CA ILE A 83 11.94 -7.14 1.52
C ILE A 83 11.72 -7.90 2.82
N LYS A 84 10.62 -7.59 3.51
CA LYS A 84 10.20 -8.25 4.74
C LYS A 84 8.85 -8.93 4.52
N ASP A 85 8.81 -10.24 4.67
CA ASP A 85 7.57 -11.00 4.72
C ASP A 85 7.17 -11.25 6.15
N TYR A 86 6.00 -10.76 6.52
CA TYR A 86 5.41 -10.89 7.84
C TYR A 86 4.35 -11.99 7.81
N TYR A 87 4.56 -13.02 8.62
CA TYR A 87 3.72 -14.19 8.73
C TYR A 87 3.14 -14.32 10.14
N LYS A 88 1.84 -14.59 10.19
CA LYS A 88 1.05 -15.02 11.34
C LYS A 88 0.44 -16.37 10.99
N PRO A 89 1.02 -17.49 11.45
CA PRO A 89 0.62 -18.83 11.03
C PRO A 89 -0.88 -19.11 11.20
N PHE A 90 -1.46 -18.65 12.31
CA PHE A 90 -2.88 -18.85 12.64
C PHE A 90 -3.80 -17.69 12.20
N GLU A 91 -3.25 -16.63 11.60
CA GLU A 91 -4.03 -15.56 10.98
C GLU A 91 -3.52 -15.23 9.56
N PRO A 92 -3.58 -16.17 8.59
CA PRO A 92 -3.00 -15.97 7.25
C PRO A 92 -3.56 -14.76 6.49
N SER A 93 -4.78 -14.32 6.83
CA SER A 93 -5.42 -13.10 6.33
C SER A 93 -4.64 -11.82 6.65
N LYS A 94 -3.76 -11.86 7.66
CA LYS A 94 -2.94 -10.75 8.13
C LYS A 94 -1.49 -10.82 7.66
N ASN A 95 -1.13 -11.78 6.82
CA ASN A 95 0.23 -11.89 6.29
C ASN A 95 0.46 -10.86 5.20
N TYR A 96 1.64 -10.23 5.21
CA TYR A 96 1.98 -9.17 4.25
C TYR A 96 3.48 -9.10 3.97
N ARG A 97 3.81 -8.51 2.83
CA ARG A 97 5.16 -8.20 2.37
C ARG A 97 5.35 -6.69 2.34
N VAL A 98 6.52 -6.23 2.74
CA VAL A 98 6.96 -4.83 2.64
C VAL A 98 8.24 -4.78 1.84
N LEU A 99 8.36 -3.78 0.97
CA LEU A 99 9.60 -3.36 0.32
C LEU A 99 9.99 -1.98 0.88
N SER A 100 11.25 -1.82 1.25
CA SER A 100 11.82 -0.55 1.72
C SER A 100 13.30 -0.46 1.36
N ARG A 101 13.78 0.74 1.03
CA ARG A 101 15.22 1.03 0.99
C ARG A 101 15.80 1.13 2.40
N ILE A 102 16.88 0.39 2.66
CA ILE A 102 17.67 0.46 3.89
C ILE A 102 18.31 1.85 3.95
N ASN A 103 18.26 2.50 5.13
CA ASN A 103 18.63 3.90 5.38
C ASN A 103 17.65 4.96 4.87
N SER A 104 16.52 4.55 4.30
CA SER A 104 15.35 5.42 4.16
C SER A 104 14.37 5.11 5.29
N ASN A 105 13.79 6.13 5.92
CA ASN A 105 12.62 5.95 6.80
C ASN A 105 11.33 5.67 6.00
N GLN A 106 11.45 5.35 4.71
CA GLN A 106 10.34 5.25 3.76
C GLN A 106 10.06 3.79 3.40
N ARG A 107 8.77 3.49 3.23
CA ARG A 107 8.32 2.20 2.69
C ARG A 107 7.93 2.43 1.24
N ASP A 108 8.67 1.82 0.32
CA ASP A 108 8.41 1.94 -1.12
C ASP A 108 7.16 1.14 -1.54
N SER A 109 6.88 -0.01 -0.91
CA SER A 109 5.64 -0.75 -1.18
C SER A 109 5.22 -1.70 -0.05
N LYS A 110 3.93 -2.04 -0.01
CA LYS A 110 3.37 -3.03 0.92
C LYS A 110 2.25 -3.82 0.23
N ILE A 111 2.22 -5.14 0.43
CA ILE A 111 1.16 -5.97 -0.14
C ILE A 111 0.75 -7.08 0.84
N PHE A 112 -0.55 -7.30 1.02
CA PHE A 112 -1.03 -8.46 1.78
C PHE A 112 -1.12 -9.69 0.88
N PHE A 113 -0.82 -10.87 1.42
CA PHE A 113 -0.77 -12.10 0.61
C PHE A 113 -2.14 -12.66 0.26
N THR A 114 -3.13 -12.43 1.13
CA THR A 114 -4.44 -13.09 1.08
C THR A 114 -5.56 -12.08 0.89
N LYS A 115 -5.67 -11.09 1.77
CA LYS A 115 -6.69 -10.04 1.68
C LYS A 115 -6.07 -8.68 1.93
N GLN A 116 -6.10 -7.81 0.92
CA GLN A 116 -5.72 -6.41 1.12
C GLN A 116 -6.69 -5.76 2.12
N PRO A 117 -6.19 -5.09 3.18
CA PRO A 117 -7.04 -4.23 3.98
C PRO A 117 -7.56 -3.09 3.11
N ARG A 118 -8.69 -2.54 3.52
CA ARG A 118 -9.25 -1.31 2.97
C ARG A 118 -8.23 -0.17 3.05
N TRP A 119 -7.51 0.07 1.97
CA TRP A 119 -6.71 1.28 1.84
C TRP A 119 -7.63 2.36 1.32
N ALA A 120 -7.71 3.47 2.05
CA ALA A 120 -8.47 4.65 1.66
C ALA A 120 -8.26 5.03 0.18
N TYR A 121 -7.01 4.98 -0.28
CA TYR A 121 -6.64 5.21 -1.66
C TYR A 121 -7.25 4.20 -2.63
N LEU A 122 -7.10 2.90 -2.35
CA LEU A 122 -7.64 1.82 -3.18
C LEU A 122 -9.17 1.79 -3.16
N ASP A 123 -9.78 2.08 -2.01
CA ASP A 123 -11.22 2.14 -1.86
C ASP A 123 -11.79 3.36 -2.56
N ALA A 124 -11.10 4.50 -2.52
CA ALA A 124 -11.47 5.67 -3.32
C ALA A 124 -11.41 5.33 -4.81
N VAL A 125 -10.29 4.78 -5.30
CA VAL A 125 -10.16 4.32 -6.69
C VAL A 125 -11.27 3.32 -7.03
N ARG A 126 -11.56 2.33 -6.18
CA ARG A 126 -12.63 1.35 -6.40
C ARG A 126 -14.02 1.98 -6.45
N VAL A 127 -14.35 2.88 -5.53
CA VAL A 127 -15.64 3.60 -5.53
C VAL A 127 -15.78 4.42 -6.80
N LEU A 128 -14.71 5.11 -7.21
CA LEU A 128 -14.69 5.90 -8.45
C LEU A 128 -14.93 5.03 -9.67
N LEU A 129 -14.21 3.91 -9.77
CA LEU A 129 -14.38 2.95 -10.84
C LEU A 129 -15.80 2.37 -10.84
N ASN A 130 -16.35 1.95 -9.71
CA ASN A 130 -17.72 1.44 -9.66
C ASN A 130 -18.76 2.52 -10.04
N THR A 131 -18.48 3.79 -9.76
CA THR A 131 -19.37 4.91 -10.11
C THR A 131 -19.36 5.20 -11.60
N ILE A 132 -18.16 5.23 -12.21
CA ILE A 132 -18.04 5.54 -13.65
C ILE A 132 -18.45 4.37 -14.54
N LYS A 133 -18.78 3.21 -13.95
CA LYS A 133 -19.16 1.96 -14.62
C LYS A 133 -18.29 1.75 -15.87
N PRO A 134 -16.96 1.61 -15.71
CA PRO A 134 -16.10 1.31 -16.83
C PRO A 134 -16.71 0.11 -17.52
N HIS A 135 -16.82 0.17 -18.84
CA HIS A 135 -17.26 -0.99 -19.62
C HIS A 135 -16.46 -2.20 -19.18
N LYS A 136 -17.01 -3.42 -19.40
CA LYS A 136 -16.39 -4.68 -18.98
C LYS A 136 -14.93 -4.87 -19.43
N ARG A 137 -14.30 -3.97 -20.19
CA ARG A 137 -12.87 -3.99 -20.56
C ARG A 137 -12.27 -2.56 -20.54
N ALA A 138 -12.01 -2.00 -19.36
CA ALA A 138 -11.34 -0.70 -19.28
C ALA A 138 -9.81 -0.84 -19.37
N SER A 139 -9.18 0.11 -20.07
CA SER A 139 -7.72 0.26 -20.13
C SER A 139 -7.27 1.24 -19.04
N VAL A 140 -6.39 0.78 -18.16
CA VAL A 140 -5.88 1.53 -17.00
C VAL A 140 -4.40 1.84 -17.22
N LEU A 141 -4.03 3.10 -17.05
CA LEU A 141 -2.64 3.56 -16.97
C LEU A 141 -2.30 3.91 -15.53
N LEU A 142 -1.27 3.29 -14.98
CA LEU A 142 -0.65 3.67 -13.72
C LEU A 142 0.73 4.25 -14.00
N LEU A 143 0.89 5.56 -13.78
CA LEU A 143 2.16 6.25 -13.85
C LEU A 143 2.82 6.20 -12.46
N GLY A 144 3.97 5.54 -12.37
CA GLY A 144 4.62 5.18 -11.11
C GLY A 144 4.09 3.87 -10.53
N GLY A 145 4.09 3.75 -9.21
CA GLY A 145 3.56 2.56 -8.53
C GLY A 145 4.36 1.28 -8.79
N GLY A 146 5.69 1.38 -9.00
CA GLY A 146 6.57 0.30 -9.42
C GLY A 146 6.57 -0.98 -8.59
N GLY A 147 6.10 -0.95 -7.34
CA GLY A 147 5.85 -2.17 -6.54
C GLY A 147 4.63 -2.98 -7.01
N ALA A 148 3.89 -2.48 -8.00
CA ALA A 148 2.70 -3.07 -8.61
C ALA A 148 1.56 -3.42 -7.64
N SER A 149 1.61 -2.99 -6.38
CA SER A 149 0.58 -3.31 -5.37
C SER A 149 -0.81 -2.79 -5.76
N LEU A 150 -0.87 -1.57 -6.28
CA LEU A 150 -2.11 -0.99 -6.84
C LEU A 150 -2.57 -1.75 -8.08
N ALA A 151 -1.66 -1.97 -9.04
CA ALA A 151 -1.96 -2.70 -10.28
C ALA A 151 -2.48 -4.11 -10.01
N LYS A 152 -1.88 -4.84 -9.05
CA LYS A 152 -2.34 -6.15 -8.62
C LYS A 152 -3.75 -6.10 -8.04
N THR A 153 -3.99 -5.16 -7.13
CA THR A 153 -5.32 -4.99 -6.53
C THR A 153 -6.38 -4.70 -7.60
N MET A 154 -6.03 -3.89 -8.59
CA MET A 154 -6.89 -3.57 -9.73
C MET A 154 -7.20 -4.79 -10.59
N ALA A 155 -6.18 -5.56 -10.96
CA ALA A 155 -6.32 -6.81 -11.71
C ALA A 155 -7.19 -7.85 -10.96
N GLU A 156 -6.99 -7.98 -9.64
CA GLU A 156 -7.80 -8.87 -8.80
C GLU A 156 -9.27 -8.42 -8.69
N SER A 157 -9.51 -7.10 -8.58
CA SER A 157 -10.85 -6.54 -8.37
C SER A 157 -11.64 -6.41 -9.67
N TYR A 158 -10.95 -6.23 -10.81
CA TYR A 158 -11.54 -6.03 -12.13
C TYR A 158 -10.87 -6.95 -13.16
N PRO A 159 -11.23 -8.25 -13.20
CA PRO A 159 -10.51 -9.27 -13.97
C PRO A 159 -10.51 -9.08 -15.49
N SER A 160 -11.27 -8.12 -16.00
CA SER A 160 -11.39 -7.82 -17.43
C SER A 160 -10.69 -6.52 -17.82
N CYS A 161 -10.08 -5.82 -16.86
CA CYS A 161 -9.26 -4.64 -17.12
C CYS A 161 -7.82 -5.04 -17.46
N HIS A 162 -7.16 -4.20 -18.26
CA HIS A 162 -5.73 -4.26 -18.50
C HIS A 162 -5.06 -3.07 -17.83
N VAL A 163 -3.92 -3.29 -17.17
CA VAL A 163 -3.18 -2.26 -16.43
C VAL A 163 -1.79 -2.12 -17.00
N ASP A 164 -1.53 -1.00 -17.67
CA ASP A 164 -0.18 -0.58 -18.06
C ASP A 164 0.42 0.20 -16.90
N VAL A 165 1.52 -0.29 -16.31
CA VAL A 165 2.27 0.36 -15.23
C VAL A 165 3.56 0.89 -15.82
N VAL A 166 3.77 2.21 -15.73
CA VAL A 166 4.98 2.87 -16.23
C VAL A 166 5.85 3.24 -15.05
N GLU A 167 7.03 2.62 -14.96
CA GLU A 167 7.95 2.79 -13.84
C GLU A 167 9.37 3.03 -14.36
N VAL A 168 10.02 4.06 -13.83
CA VAL A 168 11.39 4.45 -14.20
C VAL A 168 12.44 3.53 -13.57
N SER A 169 12.14 2.94 -12.41
CA SER A 169 13.05 2.04 -11.70
C SER A 169 12.93 0.60 -12.22
N LYS A 170 13.93 0.16 -12.98
CA LYS A 170 14.11 -1.26 -13.36
C LYS A 170 14.05 -2.21 -12.15
N ILE A 171 14.57 -1.75 -11.01
CA ILE A 171 14.62 -2.51 -9.76
C ILE A 171 13.21 -2.74 -9.23
N MET A 172 12.39 -1.69 -9.18
CA MET A 172 11.01 -1.80 -8.73
C MET A 172 10.22 -2.77 -9.63
N ILE A 173 10.42 -2.70 -10.95
CA ILE A 173 9.83 -3.64 -11.90
C ILE A 173 10.29 -5.08 -11.64
N SER A 174 11.59 -5.31 -11.44
CA SER A 174 12.13 -6.66 -11.21
C SER A 174 11.61 -7.24 -9.89
N VAL A 175 11.54 -6.42 -8.85
CA VAL A 175 10.98 -6.77 -7.54
C VAL A 175 9.49 -7.06 -7.66
N ALA A 176 8.72 -6.24 -8.36
CA ALA A 176 7.30 -6.47 -8.57
C ALA A 176 7.03 -7.81 -9.26
N LYS A 177 7.77 -8.12 -10.35
CA LYS A 177 7.66 -9.40 -11.06
C LYS A 177 8.00 -10.59 -10.16
N ARG A 178 9.06 -10.48 -9.36
CA ARG A 178 9.56 -11.60 -8.54
C ARG A 178 8.73 -11.83 -7.28
N PHE A 179 8.21 -10.76 -6.68
CA PHE A 179 7.67 -10.81 -5.32
C PHE A 179 6.22 -10.31 -5.19
N PHE A 180 5.68 -9.53 -6.12
CA PHE A 180 4.35 -8.94 -5.93
C PHE A 180 3.30 -9.51 -6.89
N LEU A 181 3.72 -9.91 -8.10
CA LEU A 181 2.84 -10.47 -9.12
C LEU A 181 2.94 -11.99 -9.21
N SER A 182 1.81 -12.66 -9.41
CA SER A 182 1.76 -14.08 -9.79
C SER A 182 1.55 -14.24 -11.31
N SER A 183 1.60 -15.48 -11.81
CA SER A 183 1.33 -15.79 -13.22
C SER A 183 -0.08 -15.39 -13.67
N ARG A 184 -1.04 -15.26 -12.75
CA ARG A 184 -2.39 -14.79 -13.05
C ARG A 184 -2.41 -13.30 -13.34
N GLU A 185 -1.90 -12.46 -12.45
CA GLU A 185 -1.94 -11.00 -12.64
C GLU A 185 -0.98 -10.54 -13.73
N ALA A 186 0.11 -11.28 -13.98
CA ALA A 186 1.03 -11.01 -15.07
C ALA A 186 0.38 -11.02 -16.47
N LYS A 187 -0.78 -11.66 -16.64
CA LYS A 187 -1.55 -11.63 -17.91
C LYS A 187 -2.33 -10.32 -18.11
N GLN A 188 -2.62 -9.60 -17.03
CA GLN A 188 -3.43 -8.38 -17.03
C GLN A 188 -2.60 -7.11 -16.81
N ILE A 189 -1.36 -7.25 -16.35
CA ILE A 189 -0.48 -6.14 -15.98
C ILE A 189 0.74 -6.12 -16.89
N SER A 190 0.91 -5.04 -17.63
CA SER A 190 2.15 -4.75 -18.35
C SER A 190 3.03 -3.83 -17.51
N LEU A 191 4.23 -4.27 -17.16
CA LEU A 191 5.22 -3.42 -16.50
C LEU A 191 6.16 -2.84 -17.55
N LEU A 192 6.05 -1.54 -17.79
CA LEU A 192 6.77 -0.77 -18.80
C LEU A 192 7.88 0.03 -18.13
N HIS A 193 9.12 -0.28 -18.48
CA HIS A 193 10.28 0.44 -17.98
C HIS A 193 10.53 1.71 -18.81
N GLN A 194 9.97 2.82 -18.36
CA GLN A 194 10.09 4.11 -19.03
C GLN A 194 9.81 5.26 -18.05
N ASP A 195 10.35 6.44 -18.33
CA ASP A 195 9.90 7.67 -17.68
C ASP A 195 8.43 7.96 -18.03
N ALA A 196 7.65 8.40 -17.04
CA ALA A 196 6.22 8.63 -17.19
C ALA A 196 5.91 9.76 -18.16
N GLN A 197 6.67 10.86 -18.12
CA GLN A 197 6.47 12.01 -19.00
C GLN A 197 6.82 11.68 -20.45
N LEU A 198 7.92 10.95 -20.67
CA LEU A 198 8.29 10.44 -22.00
C LEU A 198 7.24 9.46 -22.53
N TYR A 199 6.73 8.55 -21.69
CA TYR A 199 5.74 7.57 -22.10
C TYR A 199 4.45 8.23 -22.62
N ILE A 200 3.87 9.16 -21.86
CA ILE A 200 2.63 9.84 -22.27
C ILE A 200 2.83 10.77 -23.47
N ALA A 201 4.06 11.28 -23.68
CA ALA A 201 4.38 12.07 -24.87
C ALA A 201 4.39 11.23 -26.16
N GLN A 202 4.83 9.98 -26.07
CA GLN A 202 5.10 9.12 -27.22
C GLN A 202 3.99 8.11 -27.52
N THR A 203 3.27 7.64 -26.50
CA THR A 203 2.27 6.58 -26.67
C THR A 203 1.09 7.06 -27.53
N LYS A 204 0.60 6.15 -28.38
CA LYS A 204 -0.65 6.34 -29.14
C LYS A 204 -1.86 5.72 -28.43
N ARG A 205 -1.63 5.02 -27.30
CA ARG A 205 -2.69 4.40 -26.52
C ARG A 205 -3.54 5.45 -25.82
N ARG A 206 -4.81 5.13 -25.65
CA ARG A 206 -5.77 5.91 -24.87
C ARG A 206 -6.29 5.07 -23.73
N TYR A 207 -6.54 5.72 -22.60
CA TYR A 207 -6.93 5.06 -21.36
C TYR A 207 -8.29 5.54 -20.88
N ASP A 208 -9.02 4.65 -20.21
CA ASP A 208 -10.28 4.97 -19.54
C ASP A 208 -10.04 5.43 -18.10
N VAL A 209 -8.92 5.01 -17.52
CA VAL A 209 -8.51 5.37 -16.16
C VAL A 209 -7.03 5.67 -16.19
N ILE A 210 -6.65 6.82 -15.66
CA ILE A 210 -5.26 7.20 -15.47
C ILE A 210 -5.04 7.48 -13.99
N ILE A 211 -4.04 6.84 -13.42
CA ILE A 211 -3.64 7.02 -12.04
C ILE A 211 -2.21 7.54 -12.04
N VAL A 212 -2.02 8.72 -11.44
CA VAL A 212 -0.72 9.38 -11.33
C VAL A 212 -0.23 9.25 -9.89
N ASP A 213 0.78 8.42 -9.69
CA ASP A 213 1.40 8.10 -8.39
C ASP A 213 2.92 8.34 -8.49
N LEU A 214 3.29 9.55 -8.90
CA LEU A 214 4.67 9.95 -9.19
C LEU A 214 5.25 10.76 -8.03
N PHE A 215 6.21 10.17 -7.32
CA PHE A 215 6.88 10.79 -6.19
C PHE A 215 8.40 10.78 -6.38
N VAL A 216 9.04 11.88 -6.00
CA VAL A 216 10.50 12.01 -5.86
C VAL A 216 10.76 12.45 -4.43
N ASN A 217 11.59 11.70 -3.70
CA ASN A 217 11.94 12.00 -2.30
C ASN A 217 10.73 12.20 -1.35
N SER A 218 9.64 11.47 -1.55
CA SER A 218 8.34 11.64 -0.84
C SER A 218 7.58 12.93 -1.13
N GLU A 219 7.98 13.69 -2.14
CA GLU A 219 7.23 14.82 -2.66
C GLU A 219 6.63 14.46 -4.03
N VAL A 220 5.48 15.06 -4.34
CA VAL A 220 4.86 14.93 -5.66
C VAL A 220 5.85 15.44 -6.71
N SER A 221 6.14 14.65 -7.74
CA SER A 221 7.09 15.07 -8.76
C SER A 221 6.62 16.35 -9.46
N ASN A 222 7.52 17.34 -9.62
CA ASN A 222 7.29 18.52 -10.46
C ASN A 222 6.94 18.16 -11.91
N ASP A 223 7.37 16.97 -12.35
CA ASP A 223 7.05 16.45 -13.68
C ASP A 223 5.56 16.16 -13.83
N SER A 224 4.85 15.85 -12.74
CA SER A 224 3.42 15.55 -12.74
C SER A 224 2.50 16.78 -12.59
N THR A 225 3.10 17.95 -12.38
CA THR A 225 2.40 19.19 -11.99
C THR A 225 2.71 20.37 -12.92
N ASN A 226 3.30 20.11 -14.09
CA ASN A 226 3.59 21.13 -15.11
C ASN A 226 2.64 21.04 -16.32
N THR A 227 2.56 22.15 -17.07
CA THR A 227 1.64 22.29 -18.22
C THR A 227 1.88 21.26 -19.31
N GLN A 228 3.15 20.92 -19.60
CA GLN A 228 3.48 19.97 -20.65
C GLN A 228 2.98 18.56 -20.32
N PHE A 229 3.10 18.16 -19.05
CA PHE A 229 2.60 16.88 -18.56
C PHE A 229 1.08 16.81 -18.69
N VAL A 230 0.38 17.84 -18.20
CA VAL A 230 -1.09 17.90 -18.28
C VAL A 230 -1.58 17.89 -19.73
N HIS A 231 -0.90 18.61 -20.62
CA HIS A 231 -1.17 18.56 -22.06
C HIS A 231 -0.95 17.16 -22.67
N ASN A 232 0.15 16.48 -22.31
CA ASN A 232 0.39 15.12 -22.80
C ASN A 232 -0.62 14.11 -22.21
N LEU A 233 -1.05 14.34 -20.96
CA LEU A 233 -2.04 13.52 -20.29
C LEU A 233 -3.40 13.58 -21.00
N SER A 234 -3.82 14.78 -21.44
CA SER A 234 -5.09 14.94 -22.16
C SER A 234 -5.10 14.20 -23.51
N ARG A 235 -3.95 14.09 -24.18
CA ARG A 235 -3.82 13.33 -25.44
C ARG A 235 -4.05 11.83 -25.28
N VAL A 236 -3.63 11.26 -24.15
CA VAL A 236 -3.80 9.83 -23.84
C VAL A 236 -5.14 9.53 -23.17
N CYS A 237 -6.01 10.53 -23.01
CA CYS A 237 -7.37 10.33 -22.53
C CYS A 237 -8.27 9.77 -23.65
N SER A 238 -9.04 8.74 -23.32
CA SER A 238 -10.29 8.40 -24.01
C SER A 238 -11.39 9.46 -23.72
N PRO A 239 -12.50 9.46 -24.48
CA PRO A 239 -13.65 10.34 -24.21
C PRO A 239 -14.30 10.15 -22.82
N ARG A 240 -14.01 9.05 -22.11
CA ARG A 240 -14.59 8.75 -20.79
C ARG A 240 -13.57 8.66 -19.66
N THR A 241 -12.38 9.20 -19.90
CA THR A 241 -11.27 9.08 -18.94
C THR A 241 -11.61 9.68 -17.59
N VAL A 242 -11.20 8.97 -16.55
CA VAL A 242 -11.03 9.51 -15.19
C VAL A 242 -9.54 9.50 -14.85
N ILE A 243 -9.07 10.62 -14.34
CA ILE A 243 -7.70 10.84 -13.89
C ILE A 243 -7.74 10.96 -12.37
N ILE A 244 -6.89 10.20 -11.69
CA ILE A 244 -6.73 10.22 -10.23
C ILE A 244 -5.27 10.52 -9.94
N ILE A 245 -5.00 11.58 -9.18
CA ILE A 245 -3.63 12.02 -8.87
C ILE A 245 -3.43 11.96 -7.38
N ASN A 246 -2.40 11.25 -6.95
CA ASN A 246 -1.97 11.24 -5.56
C ASN A 246 -1.17 12.51 -5.26
N LEU A 247 -1.75 13.40 -4.47
CA LEU A 247 -1.14 14.67 -4.05
C LEU A 247 -0.78 14.67 -2.55
N SER A 248 -0.57 13.49 -1.98
CA SER A 248 -0.25 13.35 -0.55
C SER A 248 1.02 14.13 -0.18
N GLY A 249 0.95 14.91 0.90
CA GLY A 249 2.10 15.69 1.40
C GLY A 249 2.33 17.04 0.72
N ILE A 250 1.49 17.45 -0.24
CA ILE A 250 1.68 18.72 -0.94
C ILE A 250 1.34 19.94 -0.07
N GLN A 251 2.10 21.01 -0.24
CA GLN A 251 1.84 22.31 0.39
C GLN A 251 0.69 23.05 -0.29
N GLU A 252 0.04 23.95 0.44
CA GLU A 252 -1.21 24.56 0.02
C GLU A 252 -1.11 25.51 -1.18
N LEU A 253 -0.10 26.38 -1.22
CA LEU A 253 0.11 27.27 -2.38
C LEU A 253 0.37 26.46 -3.65
N THR A 254 1.09 25.35 -3.53
CA THR A 254 1.36 24.43 -4.63
C THR A 254 0.09 23.68 -5.05
N LEU A 255 -0.75 23.27 -4.08
CA LEU A 255 -2.04 22.63 -4.36
C LEU A 255 -2.93 23.52 -5.22
N GLN A 256 -3.08 24.81 -4.88
CA GLN A 256 -3.95 25.70 -5.67
C GLN A 256 -3.46 25.86 -7.10
N ARG A 257 -2.14 25.98 -7.30
CA ARG A 257 -1.54 26.06 -8.64
C ARG A 257 -1.85 24.82 -9.47
N ILE A 258 -1.77 23.63 -8.86
CA ILE A 258 -2.08 22.36 -9.51
C ILE A 258 -3.56 22.27 -9.83
N ILE A 259 -4.45 22.65 -8.90
CA ILE A 259 -5.89 22.68 -9.14
C ILE A 259 -6.20 23.55 -10.37
N ASN A 260 -5.72 24.79 -10.41
CA ASN A 260 -5.96 25.71 -11.53
C ASN A 260 -5.46 25.14 -12.86
N LEU A 261 -4.29 24.49 -12.84
CA LEU A 261 -3.70 23.89 -14.03
C LEU A 261 -4.58 22.75 -14.59
N TYR A 262 -5.04 21.86 -13.72
CA TYR A 262 -5.87 20.72 -14.13
C TYR A 262 -7.30 21.13 -14.47
N GLU A 263 -7.85 22.14 -13.81
CA GLU A 263 -9.16 22.72 -14.13
C GLU A 263 -9.14 23.38 -15.52
N TYR A 264 -8.08 24.11 -15.85
CA TYR A 264 -7.90 24.70 -17.17
C TYR A 264 -7.86 23.64 -18.29
N ALA A 265 -7.17 22.52 -18.06
CA ALA A 265 -7.02 21.46 -19.06
C ALA A 265 -8.21 20.49 -19.13
N PHE A 266 -8.94 20.33 -18.04
CA PHE A 266 -10.05 19.38 -17.91
C PHE A 266 -11.26 20.08 -17.30
N PRO A 267 -12.28 20.46 -18.12
CA PRO A 267 -13.42 21.27 -17.69
C PRO A 267 -14.31 20.66 -16.60
N ARG A 268 -14.12 19.38 -16.26
CA ARG A 268 -14.85 18.68 -15.20
C ARG A 268 -13.87 18.17 -14.16
N PHE A 269 -13.84 18.88 -13.04
CA PHE A 269 -12.84 18.73 -12.00
C PHE A 269 -13.51 18.53 -10.62
N GLN A 270 -12.97 17.63 -9.80
CA GLN A 270 -13.42 17.39 -8.42
C GLN A 270 -12.22 17.07 -7.50
N LEU A 271 -12.17 17.70 -6.33
CA LEU A 271 -11.14 17.41 -5.32
C LEU A 271 -11.68 16.44 -4.26
N TYR A 272 -10.92 15.37 -3.98
CA TYR A 272 -11.25 14.39 -2.94
C TYR A 272 -10.19 14.33 -1.85
N LEU A 273 -10.61 14.54 -0.61
CA LEU A 273 -9.75 14.43 0.57
C LEU A 273 -10.17 13.21 1.39
N HIS A 274 -9.25 12.28 1.63
CA HIS A 274 -9.46 11.25 2.64
C HIS A 274 -8.69 11.56 3.92
N TRP A 275 -9.44 11.80 5.00
CA TRP A 275 -8.93 12.05 6.34
C TRP A 275 -7.80 11.06 6.71
N LYS A 276 -6.63 11.63 7.04
CA LYS A 276 -5.39 11.00 7.54
C LYS A 276 -4.42 10.35 6.55
N THR A 277 -4.78 10.03 5.30
CA THR A 277 -3.92 9.12 4.51
C THR A 277 -3.71 9.46 3.05
N ALA A 278 -4.59 10.24 2.40
CA ALA A 278 -4.40 10.59 0.99
C ALA A 278 -5.14 11.88 0.61
N LEU A 279 -4.48 12.72 -0.17
CA LEU A 279 -5.10 13.82 -0.92
C LEU A 279 -5.17 13.41 -2.39
N LEU A 280 -6.37 13.39 -2.98
CA LEU A 280 -6.59 12.96 -4.36
C LEU A 280 -7.23 14.05 -5.21
N LEU A 281 -6.61 14.33 -6.34
CA LEU A 281 -7.22 15.09 -7.42
C LEU A 281 -7.97 14.15 -8.33
N ILE A 282 -9.24 14.45 -8.66
CA ILE A 282 -10.03 13.65 -9.57
C ILE A 282 -10.53 14.56 -10.70
N THR A 283 -10.18 14.23 -11.94
CA THR A 283 -10.59 15.04 -13.09
C THR A 283 -10.77 14.17 -14.32
N GLY A 284 -11.34 14.71 -15.40
CA GLY A 284 -11.43 14.02 -16.69
C GLY A 284 -12.75 14.27 -17.42
N ASN A 285 -12.95 13.56 -18.52
CA ASN A 285 -13.99 13.90 -19.49
C ASN A 285 -15.42 13.55 -19.04
N GLN A 286 -15.60 12.60 -18.11
CA GLN A 286 -16.92 12.09 -17.68
C GLN A 286 -17.14 12.14 -16.15
N VAL A 287 -16.44 13.02 -15.43
CA VAL A 287 -16.68 13.22 -14.00
C VAL A 287 -18.03 13.93 -13.82
N LYS A 288 -19.12 13.16 -13.67
CA LYS A 288 -20.46 13.66 -13.29
C LYS A 288 -20.94 12.92 -12.04
N ASN A 289 -21.43 13.70 -11.07
CA ASN A 289 -22.23 13.22 -9.93
C ASN A 289 -21.67 11.97 -9.25
N ILE A 290 -20.36 11.93 -8.95
CA ILE A 290 -19.82 10.85 -8.12
C ILE A 290 -20.42 11.03 -6.72
N PRO A 291 -21.33 10.15 -6.27
CA PRO A 291 -21.95 10.28 -4.96
C PRO A 291 -20.92 9.82 -3.94
N LEU A 292 -20.06 10.74 -3.54
CA LEU A 292 -19.07 10.48 -2.50
C LEU A 292 -19.79 10.47 -1.15
N HIS A 293 -20.36 9.32 -0.80
CA HIS A 293 -20.86 9.04 0.55
C HIS A 293 -19.75 9.01 1.63
N PHE A 294 -18.51 9.30 1.26
CA PHE A 294 -17.44 9.63 2.19
C PHE A 294 -17.36 11.14 2.37
N THR A 295 -18.36 11.64 3.10
CA THR A 295 -18.28 12.81 3.96
C THR A 295 -17.51 14.01 3.40
N ARG A 296 -18.30 14.94 2.85
CA ARG A 296 -18.20 16.38 3.09
C ARG A 296 -17.98 16.64 4.60
N ILE A 297 -16.78 16.40 5.12
CA ILE A 297 -16.41 16.62 6.53
C ILE A 297 -15.08 17.34 6.58
N SER A 298 -15.18 18.63 6.91
CA SER A 298 -14.18 19.42 7.61
C SER A 298 -12.74 19.35 7.08
N VAL A 299 -12.50 20.07 5.99
CA VAL A 299 -11.27 20.87 5.86
C VAL A 299 -11.09 21.86 7.04
N LEU A 300 -12.17 22.15 7.79
CA LEU A 300 -12.28 23.32 8.67
C LEU A 300 -11.75 23.23 10.11
N LYS A 301 -11.07 22.17 10.57
CA LYS A 301 -10.62 22.13 12.00
C LYS A 301 -9.12 22.07 12.25
N LYS A 302 -8.27 21.94 11.23
CA LYS A 302 -6.81 22.18 11.36
C LYS A 302 -6.22 23.15 10.34
N ALA A 303 -6.91 23.42 9.23
CA ALA A 303 -6.56 24.50 8.30
C ALA A 303 -7.16 25.85 8.75
N ARG A 304 -6.98 26.24 10.02
CA ARG A 304 -7.47 27.54 10.53
C ARG A 304 -6.75 28.76 9.93
N HIS A 305 -5.83 28.55 8.99
CA HIS A 305 -5.01 29.63 8.44
C HIS A 305 -5.09 29.81 6.93
N THR A 306 -6.03 29.16 6.23
CA THR A 306 -6.01 29.28 4.78
C THR A 306 -7.31 29.70 4.10
N ARG A 307 -7.22 30.95 3.59
CA ARG A 307 -8.19 31.76 2.84
C ARG A 307 -8.66 31.14 1.51
N VAL A 308 -7.93 30.17 0.98
CA VAL A 308 -8.10 29.67 -0.39
C VAL A 308 -9.31 28.73 -0.50
N LEU A 309 -9.53 27.89 0.51
CA LEU A 309 -10.61 26.89 0.50
C LEU A 309 -12.00 27.50 0.75
N SER A 310 -12.08 28.69 1.34
CA SER A 310 -13.32 29.45 1.45
C SER A 310 -13.75 30.14 0.15
N GLN A 311 -12.82 30.48 -0.74
CA GLN A 311 -13.14 31.13 -2.01
C GLN A 311 -13.68 30.14 -3.05
N LEU A 312 -13.16 28.90 -3.07
CA LEU A 312 -13.64 27.82 -3.96
C LEU A 312 -15.09 27.35 -3.69
N TYR A 313 -15.71 27.79 -2.60
CA TYR A 313 -17.11 27.45 -2.24
C TYR A 313 -18.06 28.67 -2.28
N ALA A 314 -17.55 29.87 -2.57
CA ALA A 314 -18.33 31.11 -2.62
C ALA A 314 -18.64 31.60 -4.06
N SER A 315 -18.24 30.82 -5.08
CA SER A 315 -18.53 31.01 -6.51
C SER A 315 -19.21 29.77 -7.06
#